data_AF-A0AAC9J9W6-F1
#
_entry.id   AF-A0AAC9J9W6-F1
#
_cell.length_a   1.000
_cell.length_b   1.000
_cell.length_c   1.000
_cell.angle_alpha   90.00
_cell.angle_beta   90.00
_cell.angle_gamma   90.00
#
_symmetry.space_group_name_H-M   'P 1'
#
loop_
_entity.id
_entity.type
_entity.pdbx_description
1 polymer ?
#
loop_
_entity_poly.entity_id
_entity_poly.type
_entity_poly.pdbx_seq_one_letter_code
_entity_poly.pdbx_strand_id
1 'polypeptide(L)'
;MFSKSSTKRSAERLFEERLYEQVVTELSRGEKRQGLWAKAIADAEGIDEKAKSFYIKYRVQSLKDEWSLAEHEKAQKEENNKRKELQALRERNAILRKNSRNKFKNEMLGFAAFFTAIVSLLLTIVGATAIPEQGLFAVCMVVFFGAITYKLWRFAFSKDTGSL
;
A
#
# COMPACT_ATOMS: atom_id res chain seq x y z
N MET A 1 22.93 24.74 -32.26
CA MET A 1 22.10 23.79 -31.51
C MET A 1 22.89 23.31 -30.30
N PHE A 2 22.60 23.80 -29.09
CA PHE A 2 23.36 23.45 -27.88
C PHE A 2 22.89 22.09 -27.35
N SER A 3 23.83 21.18 -27.10
CA SER A 3 23.55 19.84 -26.58
C SER A 3 23.19 19.89 -25.09
N LYS A 4 22.22 19.07 -24.66
CA LYS A 4 21.71 18.96 -23.28
C LYS A 4 22.80 18.80 -22.21
N SER A 5 23.99 18.31 -22.58
CA SER A 5 25.14 18.13 -21.69
C SER A 5 25.87 19.44 -21.36
N SER A 6 25.87 20.45 -22.24
CA SER A 6 26.54 21.73 -21.98
C SER A 6 25.77 22.58 -20.95
N THR A 7 24.44 22.55 -21.02
CA THR A 7 23.56 23.24 -20.07
C THR A 7 23.69 22.66 -18.67
N LYS A 8 23.76 21.32 -18.53
CA LYS A 8 23.95 20.66 -17.22
C LYS A 8 25.28 21.07 -16.56
N ARG A 9 26.39 21.04 -17.31
CA ARG A 9 27.71 21.46 -16.78
C ARG A 9 27.75 22.94 -16.40
N SER A 10 27.03 23.79 -17.14
CA SER A 10 26.99 25.21 -16.84
C SER A 10 26.17 25.50 -15.57
N ALA A 11 25.06 24.78 -15.39
CA ALA A 11 24.27 24.85 -14.16
C ALA A 11 25.08 24.32 -12.94
N GLU A 12 25.84 23.25 -13.10
CA GLU A 12 26.67 22.67 -12.05
C GLU A 12 27.78 23.64 -11.59
N ARG A 13 28.42 24.35 -12.52
CA ARG A 13 29.40 25.40 -12.18
C ARG A 13 28.77 26.56 -11.40
N LEU A 14 27.61 27.06 -11.85
CA LEU A 14 26.90 28.15 -11.15
C LEU A 14 26.44 27.73 -9.76
N PHE A 15 26.04 26.48 -9.60
CA PHE A 15 25.64 25.92 -8.33
C PHE A 15 26.82 25.78 -7.36
N GLU A 16 27.95 25.29 -7.87
CA GLU A 16 29.18 25.21 -7.09
C GLU A 16 29.68 26.59 -6.67
N GLU A 17 29.65 27.58 -7.56
CA GLU A 17 30.00 28.97 -7.26
C GLU A 17 29.15 29.55 -6.11
N ARG A 18 27.84 29.33 -6.14
CA ARG A 18 26.93 29.75 -5.05
C ARG A 18 27.25 29.07 -3.72
N LEU A 19 27.65 27.80 -3.75
CA LEU A 19 28.08 27.11 -2.54
C LEU A 19 29.33 27.75 -1.95
N TYR A 20 30.32 28.07 -2.78
CA TYR A 20 31.51 28.79 -2.32
C TYR A 20 31.15 30.17 -1.75
N GLU A 21 30.30 30.93 -2.42
CA GLU A 21 29.82 32.24 -1.96
C GLU A 21 29.12 32.17 -0.59
N GLN A 22 28.25 31.17 -0.40
CA GLN A 22 27.59 30.92 0.88
C GLN A 22 28.62 30.66 1.98
N VAL A 23 29.61 29.80 1.73
CA VAL A 23 30.62 29.44 2.74
C VAL A 23 31.53 30.61 3.08
N VAL A 24 31.89 31.44 2.11
CA VAL A 24 32.65 32.67 2.37
C VAL A 24 31.84 33.65 3.22
N THR A 25 30.53 33.74 2.98
CA THR A 25 29.62 34.55 3.79
C THR A 25 29.46 34.00 5.21
N GLU A 26 29.37 32.67 5.40
CA GLU A 26 29.38 32.02 6.72
C GLU A 26 30.68 32.36 7.48
N LEU A 27 31.84 32.26 6.79
CA LEU A 27 33.15 32.57 7.36
C LEU A 27 33.29 34.04 7.76
N SER A 28 32.80 34.97 6.94
CA SER A 28 32.89 36.42 7.22
C SER A 28 32.03 36.83 8.41
N ARG A 29 30.92 36.10 8.66
CA ARG A 29 30.08 36.25 9.86
C ARG A 29 30.63 35.54 11.09
N GLY A 30 31.69 34.75 10.94
CA GLY A 30 32.24 33.93 12.03
C GLY A 30 31.42 32.67 12.33
N GLU A 31 30.43 32.35 11.51
CA GLU A 31 29.59 31.16 11.64
C GLU A 31 30.37 29.95 11.11
N LYS A 32 30.90 29.13 12.03
CA LYS A 32 31.70 27.96 11.68
C LYS A 32 31.16 26.71 12.35
N ARG A 33 31.07 25.62 11.58
CA ARG A 33 30.88 24.29 12.17
C ARG A 33 32.15 23.86 12.85
N GLN A 34 32.15 23.86 14.18
CA GLN A 34 33.34 23.60 15.00
C GLN A 34 34.04 22.28 14.65
N GLY A 35 33.28 21.21 14.38
CA GLY A 35 33.87 19.92 13.98
C GLY A 35 34.62 19.97 12.64
N LEU A 36 34.06 20.63 11.61
CA LEU A 36 34.74 20.81 10.33
C LEU A 36 35.92 21.77 10.46
N TRP A 37 35.79 22.79 11.29
CA TRP A 37 36.85 23.75 11.58
C TRP A 37 38.05 23.09 12.27
N ALA A 38 37.80 22.27 13.29
CA ALA A 38 38.83 21.49 13.96
C ALA A 38 39.57 20.55 13.00
N LYS A 39 38.82 19.86 12.12
CA LYS A 39 39.42 19.05 11.05
C LYS A 39 40.30 19.88 10.12
N ALA A 40 39.83 21.06 9.72
CA ALA A 40 40.59 21.94 8.86
C ALA A 40 41.87 22.48 9.51
N ILE A 41 41.85 22.77 10.82
CA ILE A 41 43.06 23.15 11.58
C ILE A 41 44.05 21.99 11.64
N ALA A 42 43.58 20.77 11.92
CA ALA A 42 44.42 19.59 11.99
C ALA A 42 45.15 19.33 10.65
N ASP A 43 44.42 19.42 9.54
CA ASP A 43 44.99 19.24 8.19
C ASP A 43 45.86 20.43 7.74
N ALA A 44 45.72 21.59 8.39
CA ALA A 44 46.49 22.79 8.11
C ALA A 44 47.78 22.91 8.93
N GLU A 45 48.08 21.93 9.79
CA GLU A 45 49.23 21.97 10.70
C GLU A 45 49.24 23.23 11.60
N GLY A 46 48.04 23.75 11.93
CA GLY A 46 47.90 24.98 12.73
C GLY A 46 48.11 26.29 11.97
N ILE A 47 48.27 26.26 10.63
CA ILE A 47 48.38 27.48 9.82
C ILE A 47 46.98 27.98 9.46
N ASP A 48 46.57 29.11 10.05
CA ASP A 48 45.22 29.68 9.91
C ASP A 48 44.76 29.89 8.45
N GLU A 49 45.63 30.36 7.57
CA GLU A 49 45.28 30.58 6.15
C GLU A 49 45.01 29.27 5.41
N LYS A 50 45.83 28.24 5.69
CA LYS A 50 45.60 26.90 5.16
C LYS A 50 44.32 26.30 5.74
N ALA A 51 44.06 26.51 7.03
CA ALA A 51 42.85 26.03 7.70
C ALA A 51 41.59 26.63 7.09
N LYS A 52 41.60 27.92 6.73
CA LYS A 52 40.49 28.56 6.00
C LYS A 52 40.24 27.88 4.65
N SER A 53 41.29 27.61 3.88
CA SER A 53 41.17 26.91 2.59
C SER A 53 40.58 25.50 2.74
N PHE A 54 41.10 24.71 3.68
CA PHE A 54 40.57 23.38 3.97
C PHE A 54 39.13 23.41 4.45
N TYR A 55 38.78 24.37 5.32
CA TYR A 55 37.42 24.53 5.81
C TYR A 55 36.44 24.82 4.67
N ILE A 56 36.79 25.73 3.75
CA ILE A 56 35.93 26.04 2.60
C ILE A 56 35.64 24.77 1.80
N LYS A 57 36.68 23.99 1.48
CA LYS A 57 36.55 22.73 0.74
C LYS A 57 35.64 21.74 1.47
N TYR A 58 35.85 21.53 2.77
CA TYR A 58 35.05 20.59 3.55
C TYR A 58 33.61 21.05 3.72
N ARG A 59 33.38 22.35 3.88
CA ARG A 59 32.04 22.90 4.06
C ARG A 59 31.23 22.83 2.76
N VAL A 60 31.82 23.14 1.62
CA VAL A 60 31.17 22.97 0.31
C VAL A 60 30.78 21.52 0.09
N GLN A 61 31.67 20.56 0.40
CA GLN A 61 31.32 19.14 0.29
C GLN A 61 30.18 18.76 1.24
N SER A 62 30.23 19.20 2.49
CA SER A 62 29.17 18.97 3.47
C SER A 62 27.81 19.53 3.01
N LEU A 63 27.78 20.68 2.35
CA LEU A 63 26.55 21.26 1.81
C LEU A 63 25.98 20.43 0.65
N LYS A 64 26.85 19.92 -0.24
CA LYS A 64 26.44 18.99 -1.32
C LYS A 64 25.84 17.71 -0.74
N ASP A 65 26.47 17.16 0.29
CA ASP A 65 26.00 15.94 0.95
C ASP A 65 24.67 16.17 1.68
N GLU A 66 24.51 17.31 2.37
CA GLU A 66 23.25 17.70 3.02
C GLU A 66 22.09 17.83 2.01
N TRP A 67 22.35 18.42 0.84
CA TRP A 67 21.34 18.51 -0.22
C TRP A 67 20.97 17.15 -0.80
N SER A 68 21.95 16.29 -1.06
CA SER A 68 21.71 14.92 -1.54
C SER A 68 20.88 14.12 -0.54
N LEU A 69 21.24 14.17 0.75
CA LEU A 69 20.49 13.49 1.81
C LEU A 69 19.06 14.01 1.92
N ALA A 70 18.86 15.34 1.88
CA ALA A 70 17.54 15.94 1.93
C ALA A 70 16.66 15.52 0.73
N GLU A 71 17.24 15.36 -0.46
CA GLU A 71 16.53 14.88 -1.64
C GLU A 71 16.13 13.40 -1.50
N HIS A 72 17.06 12.56 -1.03
CA HIS A 72 16.78 11.14 -0.77
C HIS A 72 15.71 10.94 0.31
N GLU A 73 15.76 11.71 1.40
CA GLU A 73 14.75 11.64 2.47
C GLU A 73 13.36 12.04 1.97
N LYS A 74 13.26 13.08 1.12
CA LYS A 74 12.00 13.48 0.51
C LYS A 74 11.44 12.38 -0.39
N ALA A 75 12.28 11.82 -1.26
CA ALA A 75 11.88 10.73 -2.14
C ALA A 75 11.40 9.49 -1.36
N GLN A 76 12.11 9.11 -0.29
CA GLN A 76 11.73 8.01 0.58
C GLN A 76 10.41 8.27 1.32
N LYS A 77 10.21 9.49 1.84
CA LYS A 77 8.95 9.87 2.50
C LYS A 77 7.77 9.81 1.53
N GLU A 78 7.93 10.32 0.32
CA GLU A 78 6.89 10.24 -0.71
C GLU A 78 6.56 8.80 -1.08
N GLU A 79 7.57 7.94 -1.25
CA GLU A 79 7.36 6.53 -1.54
C GLU A 79 6.64 5.81 -0.40
N ASN A 80 7.05 6.07 0.85
CA ASN A 80 6.40 5.49 2.02
C ASN A 80 4.95 5.95 2.16
N ASN A 81 4.66 7.23 1.87
CA ASN A 81 3.29 7.75 1.88
C ASN A 81 2.44 7.06 0.81
N LYS A 82 2.95 6.92 -0.42
CA LYS A 82 2.27 6.19 -1.50
C LYS A 82 2.02 4.72 -1.13
N ARG A 83 2.99 4.06 -0.48
CA ARG A 83 2.85 2.68 0.00
C ARG A 83 1.76 2.56 1.06
N LYS A 84 1.69 3.49 2.02
CA LYS A 84 0.65 3.54 3.06
C LYS A 84 -0.73 3.81 2.47
N GLU A 85 -0.85 4.76 1.55
CA GLU A 85 -2.10 5.05 0.84
C GLU A 85 -2.60 3.83 0.05
N LEU A 86 -1.70 3.14 -0.65
CA LEU A 86 -2.04 1.92 -1.38
C LEU A 86 -2.48 0.79 -0.45
N GLN A 87 -1.83 0.63 0.71
CA GLN A 87 -2.24 -0.33 1.73
C GLN A 87 -3.62 -0.01 2.29
N ALA A 88 -3.86 1.24 2.69
CA ALA A 88 -5.17 1.69 3.17
C ALA A 88 -6.27 1.49 2.11
N LEU A 89 -5.96 1.76 0.84
CA LEU A 89 -6.90 1.52 -0.26
C LEU A 89 -7.19 0.01 -0.45
N ARG A 90 -6.17 -0.85 -0.35
CA ARG A 90 -6.33 -2.31 -0.43
C ARG A 90 -7.18 -2.84 0.72
N GLU A 91 -6.93 -2.40 1.94
CA GLU A 91 -7.70 -2.76 3.12
C GLU A 91 -9.15 -2.30 2.99
N ARG A 92 -9.38 -1.04 2.59
CA ARG A 92 -10.72 -0.50 2.33
C ARG A 92 -11.44 -1.34 1.27
N ASN A 93 -10.77 -1.67 0.17
CA ASN A 93 -11.35 -2.51 -0.88
C ASN A 93 -11.63 -3.93 -0.41
N ALA A 94 -10.80 -4.51 0.45
CA ALA A 94 -11.04 -5.82 1.05
C ALA A 94 -12.27 -5.81 1.97
N ILE A 95 -12.43 -4.77 2.79
CA ILE A 95 -13.61 -4.57 3.65
C ILE A 95 -14.87 -4.43 2.79
N LEU A 96 -14.84 -3.59 1.75
CA LEU A 96 -15.96 -3.43 0.83
C LEU A 96 -16.33 -4.75 0.16
N ARG A 97 -15.34 -5.52 -0.32
CA ARG A 97 -15.57 -6.85 -0.89
C ARG A 97 -16.19 -7.82 0.10
N LYS A 98 -15.74 -7.83 1.36
CA LYS A 98 -16.31 -8.67 2.42
C LYS A 98 -17.76 -8.27 2.72
N ASN A 99 -18.03 -6.97 2.80
CA ASN A 99 -19.38 -6.44 3.01
C ASN A 99 -20.31 -6.82 1.86
N SER A 100 -19.89 -6.62 0.60
CA SER A 100 -20.69 -7.00 -0.57
C SER A 100 -20.94 -8.51 -0.64
N ARG A 101 -19.94 -9.34 -0.29
CA ARG A 101 -20.11 -10.79 -0.22
C ARG A 101 -21.15 -11.18 0.84
N ASN A 102 -21.12 -10.56 2.01
CA ASN A 102 -22.07 -10.82 3.09
C ASN A 102 -23.48 -10.37 2.71
N LYS A 103 -23.61 -9.19 2.08
CA LYS A 103 -24.88 -8.70 1.55
C LYS A 103 -25.47 -9.70 0.55
N PHE A 104 -24.68 -10.16 -0.42
CA PHE A 104 -25.12 -11.13 -1.41
C PHE A 104 -25.50 -12.48 -0.79
N LYS A 105 -24.71 -13.00 0.17
CA LYS A 105 -25.04 -14.23 0.91
C LYS A 105 -26.40 -14.09 1.62
N ASN A 106 -26.66 -12.96 2.28
CA ASN A 106 -27.90 -12.75 3.02
C ASN A 106 -29.13 -12.64 2.09
N GLU A 107 -28.99 -11.94 0.97
CA GLU A 107 -30.05 -11.88 -0.05
C GLU A 107 -30.31 -13.27 -0.65
N MET A 108 -29.26 -14.00 -1.03
CA MET A 108 -29.37 -15.34 -1.62
C MET A 108 -29.97 -16.37 -0.66
N LEU A 109 -29.65 -16.29 0.63
CA LEU A 109 -30.21 -17.17 1.67
C LEU A 109 -31.73 -16.96 1.80
N GLY A 110 -32.19 -15.70 1.77
CA GLY A 110 -33.62 -15.38 1.78
C GLY A 110 -34.36 -15.94 0.57
N PHE A 111 -33.80 -15.79 -0.63
CA PHE A 111 -34.37 -16.39 -1.84
C PHE A 111 -34.41 -17.91 -1.76
N ALA A 112 -33.33 -18.57 -1.32
CA ALA A 112 -33.29 -20.02 -1.17
C ALA A 112 -34.39 -20.52 -0.22
N ALA A 113 -34.57 -19.87 0.94
CA ALA A 113 -35.63 -20.22 1.90
C ALA A 113 -37.03 -20.06 1.27
N PHE A 114 -37.26 -18.99 0.53
CA PHE A 114 -38.52 -18.75 -0.18
C PHE A 114 -38.82 -19.83 -1.24
N PHE A 115 -37.85 -20.16 -2.09
CA PHE A 115 -38.00 -21.23 -3.08
C PHE A 115 -38.24 -22.60 -2.42
N THR A 116 -37.56 -22.91 -1.31
CA THR A 116 -37.81 -24.16 -0.58
C THR A 116 -39.23 -24.25 -0.03
N ALA A 117 -39.79 -23.14 0.48
CA ALA A 117 -41.17 -23.11 0.97
C ALA A 117 -42.18 -23.30 -0.16
N ILE A 118 -41.97 -22.67 -1.33
CA ILE A 118 -42.83 -22.84 -2.51
C ILE A 118 -42.82 -24.29 -3.00
N VAL A 119 -41.65 -24.90 -3.13
CA VAL A 119 -41.53 -26.29 -3.57
C VAL A 119 -42.23 -27.23 -2.58
N SER A 120 -42.06 -27.01 -1.28
CA SER A 120 -42.78 -27.76 -0.24
C SER A 120 -44.30 -27.61 -0.37
N LEU A 121 -44.80 -26.39 -0.57
CA LEU A 121 -46.23 -26.12 -0.73
C LEU A 121 -46.80 -26.81 -1.98
N LEU A 122 -46.11 -26.74 -3.12
CA LEU A 122 -46.53 -27.42 -4.34
C LEU A 122 -46.58 -28.95 -4.17
N LEU A 123 -45.59 -29.54 -3.49
CA LEU A 123 -45.58 -30.96 -3.16
C LEU A 123 -46.80 -31.38 -2.32
N THR A 124 -47.19 -30.56 -1.34
CA THR A 124 -48.40 -30.84 -0.53
C THR A 124 -49.68 -30.78 -1.34
N ILE A 125 -49.79 -29.84 -2.28
CA ILE A 125 -50.97 -29.69 -3.15
C ILE A 125 -51.07 -30.86 -4.13
N VAL A 126 -49.96 -31.27 -4.75
CA VAL A 126 -49.92 -32.43 -5.67
C VAL A 126 -50.31 -33.72 -4.94
N GLY A 127 -49.80 -33.94 -3.72
CA GLY A 127 -50.13 -35.11 -2.90
C GLY A 127 -51.61 -35.20 -2.49
N ALA A 128 -52.31 -34.07 -2.39
CA ALA A 128 -53.74 -34.05 -2.08
C ALA A 128 -54.64 -34.42 -3.28
N THR A 129 -54.12 -34.37 -4.51
CA THR A 129 -54.92 -34.51 -5.74
C THR A 129 -54.71 -35.81 -6.52
N ALA A 130 -53.73 -36.66 -6.17
CA ALA A 130 -53.37 -37.82 -7.01
C ALA A 130 -53.33 -39.17 -6.25
N ILE A 131 -54.37 -39.96 -6.51
CA ILE A 131 -54.44 -41.42 -6.78
C ILE A 131 -53.69 -42.39 -5.83
N PRO A 132 -54.39 -43.32 -5.15
CA PRO A 132 -53.86 -44.21 -4.10
C PRO A 132 -52.85 -45.28 -4.54
N GLU A 133 -52.29 -45.23 -5.75
CA GLU A 133 -51.46 -46.29 -6.34
C GLU A 133 -49.96 -45.93 -6.51
N GLN A 134 -49.49 -44.74 -6.08
CA GLN A 134 -48.07 -44.33 -6.29
C GLN A 134 -47.32 -43.82 -5.05
N GLY A 135 -47.74 -44.21 -3.84
CA GLY A 135 -47.13 -43.75 -2.59
C GLY A 135 -45.60 -43.98 -2.48
N LEU A 136 -45.07 -45.04 -3.09
CA LEU A 136 -43.64 -45.37 -3.01
C LEU A 136 -42.74 -44.37 -3.74
N PHE A 137 -43.19 -43.82 -4.88
CA PHE A 137 -42.40 -42.87 -5.67
C PHE A 137 -42.31 -41.49 -5.01
N ALA A 138 -43.38 -41.07 -4.33
CA ALA A 138 -43.43 -39.81 -3.60
C ALA A 138 -42.44 -39.80 -2.42
N VAL A 139 -42.34 -40.90 -1.67
CA VAL A 139 -41.37 -41.05 -0.57
C VAL A 139 -39.94 -40.97 -1.09
N CYS A 140 -39.63 -41.65 -2.21
CA CYS A 140 -38.32 -41.59 -2.84
C CYS A 140 -37.93 -40.17 -3.27
N MET A 141 -38.86 -39.40 -3.85
CA MET A 141 -38.61 -38.01 -4.23
C MET A 141 -38.31 -37.13 -3.02
N VAL A 142 -39.05 -37.28 -1.91
CA VAL A 142 -38.80 -36.51 -0.67
C VAL A 142 -37.41 -36.79 -0.11
N VAL A 143 -36.99 -38.06 -0.08
CA VAL A 143 -35.63 -38.44 0.39
C VAL A 143 -34.56 -37.88 -0.55
N PHE A 144 -34.79 -37.92 -1.87
CA PHE A 144 -33.84 -37.43 -2.85
C PHE A 144 -33.65 -35.90 -2.78
N PHE A 145 -34.76 -35.15 -2.73
CA PHE A 145 -34.72 -33.70 -2.56
C PHE A 145 -34.20 -33.29 -1.18
N GLY A 146 -34.53 -34.04 -0.12
CA GLY A 146 -33.94 -33.87 1.21
C GLY A 146 -32.43 -34.08 1.22
N ALA A 147 -31.92 -35.10 0.54
CA ALA A 147 -30.49 -35.35 0.41
C ALA A 147 -29.78 -34.26 -0.42
N ILE A 148 -30.40 -33.79 -1.50
CA ILE A 148 -29.86 -32.70 -2.33
C ILE A 148 -29.80 -31.41 -1.53
N THR A 149 -30.88 -31.03 -0.85
CA THR A 149 -30.93 -29.81 -0.02
C THR A 149 -29.93 -29.89 1.14
N TYR A 150 -29.82 -31.03 1.83
CA TYR A 150 -28.80 -31.23 2.87
C TYR A 150 -27.37 -31.14 2.32
N LYS A 151 -27.10 -31.72 1.14
CA LYS A 151 -25.77 -31.69 0.50
C LYS A 151 -25.42 -30.28 -0.01
N LEU A 152 -26.39 -29.55 -0.53
CA LEU A 152 -26.24 -28.14 -0.93
C LEU A 152 -26.01 -27.25 0.29
N TRP A 153 -26.75 -27.46 1.37
CA TRP A 153 -26.56 -26.73 2.63
C TRP A 153 -25.16 -27.01 3.23
N ARG A 154 -24.75 -28.28 3.29
CA ARG A 154 -23.42 -28.68 3.77
C ARG A 154 -22.29 -28.13 2.89
N PHE A 155 -22.45 -28.13 1.56
CA PHE A 155 -21.43 -27.57 0.66
C PHE A 155 -21.32 -26.05 0.75
N ALA A 156 -22.46 -25.35 0.92
CA ALA A 156 -22.48 -23.92 1.14
C ALA A 156 -21.82 -23.52 2.47
N PHE A 157 -21.98 -24.33 3.52
CA PHE A 157 -21.45 -24.06 4.86
C PHE A 157 -20.01 -24.56 5.08
N SER A 158 -19.59 -25.66 4.43
CA SER A 158 -18.23 -26.23 4.57
C SER A 158 -17.12 -25.35 4.01
N LYS A 159 -17.44 -24.35 3.19
CA LYS A 159 -16.44 -23.44 2.61
C LYS A 159 -15.96 -22.34 3.59
N ASP A 160 -16.60 -22.20 4.75
CA ASP A 160 -16.25 -21.16 5.73
C ASP A 160 -15.27 -21.66 6.85
N THR A 161 -14.90 -22.95 6.90
CA THR A 161 -13.99 -23.50 7.96
C THR A 161 -12.54 -23.73 7.53
N GLY A 162 -12.14 -23.30 6.32
CA GLY A 162 -10.79 -23.53 5.76
C GLY A 162 -9.81 -22.36 5.89
N SER A 163 -10.09 -21.37 6.74
CA SER A 163 -9.15 -20.27 7.04
C SER A 163 -9.10 -20.02 8.54
N LEU A 164 -8.43 -20.92 9.25
CA LEU A 164 -7.91 -20.72 10.59
C LEU A 164 -6.57 -21.43 10.68
#